data_AF-A0A9Q0F2L0-F1
#
_entry.id   AF-A0A9Q0F2L0-F1
#
_cell.length_a   1.000
_cell.length_b   1.000
_cell.length_c   1.000
_cell.angle_alpha   90.00
_cell.angle_beta   90.00
_cell.angle_gamma   90.00
#
_symmetry.space_group_name_H-M   'P 1'
#
loop_
_entity.id
_entity.type
_entity.pdbx_description
1 polymer ?
#
loop_
_entity_poly.entity_id
_entity_poly.type
_entity_poly.pdbx_seq_one_letter_code
_entity_poly.pdbx_strand_id
1 'polypeptide(L)'
;MTRKKVKLAFIANDAARKATFKKRRKGLIKKVSELSTLCGIEACAIIYSPYETQPEVWPSPVGVQRVLSQFRQMPEMEQSKKMVNQESFLRQRIAKAGEQ
;
A
#
# COMPACT_ATOMS: atom_id res chain seq x y z
N MET A 1 -17.78 9.08 -20.57
CA MET A 1 -17.35 7.67 -20.68
C MET A 1 -17.66 6.95 -19.39
N THR A 2 -18.50 5.91 -19.43
CA THR A 2 -18.86 5.09 -18.26
C THR A 2 -17.62 4.37 -17.72
N ARG A 3 -17.39 4.47 -16.41
CA ARG A 3 -16.24 3.84 -15.75
C ARG A 3 -16.42 2.32 -15.76
N LYS A 4 -15.68 1.61 -16.61
CA LYS A 4 -15.67 0.14 -16.59
C LYS A 4 -15.08 -0.35 -15.26
N LYS A 5 -15.70 -1.39 -14.69
CA LYS A 5 -15.16 -2.11 -13.52
C LYS A 5 -13.79 -2.66 -13.88
N VAL A 6 -12.79 -2.40 -13.04
CA VAL A 6 -11.41 -2.84 -13.26
C VAL A 6 -11.21 -4.22 -12.63
N LYS A 7 -10.66 -5.18 -13.37
CA LYS A 7 -10.21 -6.47 -12.82
C LYS A 7 -9.02 -6.24 -11.89
N LEU A 8 -9.07 -6.74 -10.66
CA LEU A 8 -7.98 -6.62 -9.69
C LEU A 8 -6.90 -7.70 -9.93
N ALA A 9 -6.30 -7.65 -11.11
CA ALA A 9 -5.21 -8.52 -11.55
C ALA A 9 -4.02 -7.68 -12.03
N PHE A 10 -2.90 -8.33 -12.33
CA PHE A 10 -1.74 -7.67 -12.91
C PHE A 10 -2.09 -7.02 -14.27
N ILE A 11 -1.72 -5.75 -14.44
CA ILE A 11 -1.94 -5.03 -15.70
C ILE A 11 -0.77 -5.34 -16.63
N ALA A 12 -0.99 -6.14 -17.67
CA ALA A 12 0.08 -6.58 -18.57
C ALA A 12 0.70 -5.42 -19.37
N ASN A 13 -0.13 -4.51 -19.89
CA ASN A 13 0.32 -3.34 -20.63
C ASN A 13 1.11 -2.38 -19.73
N ASP A 14 2.39 -2.16 -20.02
CA ASP A 14 3.28 -1.38 -19.14
C ASP A 14 2.89 0.10 -19.02
N ALA A 15 2.55 0.76 -20.13
CA ALA A 15 2.15 2.16 -20.10
C ALA A 15 0.88 2.37 -19.24
N ALA A 16 -0.12 1.50 -19.41
CA ALA A 16 -1.34 1.51 -18.61
C ALA A 16 -1.05 1.18 -17.13
N ARG A 17 -0.14 0.23 -16.86
CA ARG A 17 0.30 -0.13 -15.51
C ARG A 17 1.01 1.03 -14.82
N LYS A 18 1.95 1.70 -15.50
CA LYS A 18 2.68 2.88 -15.00
C LYS A 18 1.74 4.06 -14.71
N ALA A 19 0.81 4.36 -15.62
CA ALA A 19 -0.18 5.41 -15.43
C ALA A 19 -1.12 5.10 -14.26
N THR A 20 -1.57 3.85 -14.14
CA THR A 20 -2.42 3.39 -13.02
C THR A 20 -1.67 3.43 -11.70
N PHE A 21 -0.41 3.00 -11.67
CA PHE A 21 0.45 3.03 -10.51
C PHE A 21 0.59 4.47 -9.98
N LYS A 22 0.99 5.43 -10.82
CA LYS A 22 1.12 6.84 -10.42
C LYS A 22 -0.17 7.40 -9.80
N LYS A 23 -1.33 7.13 -10.41
CA LYS A 23 -2.64 7.59 -9.91
C LYS A 23 -3.01 6.94 -8.57
N ARG A 24 -2.87 5.60 -8.47
CA ARG A 24 -3.23 4.85 -7.25
C ARG A 24 -2.29 5.16 -6.09
N ARG A 25 -1.00 5.32 -6.35
CA ARG A 25 0.02 5.68 -5.38
C ARG A 25 -0.28 7.02 -4.70
N LYS A 26 -0.57 8.06 -5.50
CA LYS A 26 -1.02 9.37 -5.00
C LYS A 26 -2.31 9.24 -4.17
N GLY A 27 -3.27 8.44 -4.64
CA GLY A 27 -4.51 8.18 -3.92
C GLY A 27 -4.29 7.47 -2.57
N LEU A 28 -3.40 6.49 -2.53
CA LEU A 28 -3.05 5.76 -1.32
C LEU A 28 -2.42 6.68 -0.28
N ILE A 29 -1.41 7.46 -0.66
CA ILE A 29 -0.75 8.41 0.25
C ILE A 29 -1.75 9.43 0.79
N LYS A 30 -2.63 9.98 -0.08
CA LYS A 30 -3.70 10.87 0.36
C LYS A 30 -4.60 10.21 1.41
N LYS A 31 -5.00 8.94 1.19
CA LYS A 31 -5.85 8.20 2.13
C LYS A 31 -5.15 7.89 3.46
N VAL A 32 -3.87 7.56 3.44
CA VAL A 32 -3.07 7.37 4.66
C VAL A 32 -2.97 8.67 5.44
N SER A 33 -2.72 9.79 4.76
CA SER A 33 -2.70 11.12 5.39
C SER A 33 -4.05 11.49 6.00
N GLU A 34 -5.15 11.32 5.27
CA GLU A 34 -6.50 11.58 5.78
C GLU A 34 -6.81 10.71 7.01
N LEU A 35 -6.48 9.41 6.96
CA LEU A 35 -6.69 8.50 8.07
C LEU A 35 -5.88 8.91 9.31
N SER A 36 -4.60 9.23 9.13
CA SER A 36 -3.72 9.69 10.21
C SER A 36 -4.25 10.97 10.86
N THR A 37 -4.67 11.96 10.06
CA THR A 37 -5.23 13.22 10.56
C THR A 37 -6.58 13.04 11.25
N LEU A 38 -7.52 12.32 10.62
CA LEU A 38 -8.90 12.21 11.13
C LEU A 38 -9.00 11.34 12.39
N CYS A 39 -8.17 10.30 12.48
CA CYS A 39 -8.20 9.37 13.61
C CYS A 39 -7.12 9.67 14.67
N GLY A 40 -6.23 10.64 14.42
CA GLY A 40 -5.14 10.96 15.35
C GLY A 40 -4.15 9.80 15.54
N ILE A 41 -3.96 8.97 14.52
CA ILE A 41 -3.06 7.80 14.58
C ILE A 41 -1.74 8.07 13.87
N GLU A 42 -0.66 7.51 14.40
CA GLU A 42 0.62 7.45 13.68
C GLU A 42 0.56 6.35 12.61
N ALA A 43 0.85 6.73 11.37
CA ALA A 43 0.89 5.82 10.24
C ALA A 43 2.06 6.17 9.32
N CYS A 44 2.56 5.19 8.57
CA CYS A 44 3.54 5.42 7.54
C CYS A 44 3.26 4.54 6.32
N ALA A 45 3.73 4.97 5.15
CA ALA A 45 3.69 4.18 3.93
C ALA A 45 5.08 4.11 3.29
N ILE A 46 5.44 2.92 2.79
CA ILE A 46 6.67 2.66 2.04
C ILE A 46 6.25 1.93 0.75
N ILE A 47 6.50 2.54 -0.40
CA ILE A 47 6.03 2.03 -1.70
C ILE A 47 7.21 1.89 -2.66
N TYR A 48 7.56 0.64 -2.96
CA TYR A 48 8.54 0.32 -4.00
C TYR A 48 7.89 0.29 -5.38
N SER A 49 8.68 0.60 -6.39
CA SER A 49 8.25 0.73 -7.78
C SER A 49 9.36 0.25 -8.71
N PRO A 50 9.05 -0.45 -9.81
CA PRO A 50 10.03 -0.68 -10.87
C PRO A 50 10.29 0.59 -11.70
N TYR A 51 9.52 1.66 -11.49
CA TYR A 51 9.58 2.90 -12.26
C TYR A 51 10.42 4.01 -11.62
N GLU A 52 10.84 3.83 -10.36
CA GLU A 52 11.59 4.81 -9.58
C GLU A 52 12.75 4.09 -8.89
N THR A 53 13.90 4.73 -8.74
CA THR A 53 15.07 4.13 -8.08
C THR A 53 14.95 4.12 -6.56
N GLN A 54 14.21 5.07 -5.99
CA GLN A 54 13.97 5.19 -4.57
C GLN A 54 12.51 4.88 -4.23
N PRO A 55 12.23 4.27 -3.06
CA PRO A 55 10.86 4.09 -2.60
C PRO A 55 10.21 5.44 -2.31
N GLU A 56 8.93 5.56 -2.63
CA GLU A 56 8.15 6.68 -2.12
C GLU A 56 7.78 6.40 -0.66
N VAL A 57 8.08 7.36 0.21
CA VAL A 57 7.83 7.28 1.64
C VAL A 57 6.95 8.42 2.11
N TRP A 58 6.07 8.15 3.05
CA TRP A 58 5.22 9.14 3.71
C TRP A 58 5.16 8.83 5.21
N PRO A 59 5.20 9.84 6.11
CA PRO A 59 5.12 11.29 5.84
C PRO A 59 6.44 11.94 5.42
N SER A 60 7.56 11.41 5.91
CA SER A 60 8.92 11.80 5.55
C SER A 60 9.86 10.65 5.92
N PRO A 61 11.10 10.60 5.41
CA PRO A 61 12.05 9.55 5.80
C PRO A 61 12.19 9.42 7.33
N VAL A 62 12.33 10.55 8.04
CA VAL A 62 12.43 10.58 9.50
C VAL A 62 11.13 10.13 10.16
N GLY A 63 9.98 10.59 9.66
CA GLY A 63 8.68 10.19 10.19
C GLY A 63 8.42 8.69 10.05
N VAL A 64 8.78 8.10 8.91
CA VAL A 64 8.70 6.64 8.71
C VAL A 64 9.59 5.91 9.70
N GLN A 65 10.84 6.36 9.88
CA GLN A 65 11.74 5.73 10.85
C GLN A 65 11.20 5.79 12.27
N ARG A 66 10.55 6.89 12.67
CA ARG A 66 9.89 7.01 13.98
C ARG A 66 8.79 5.95 14.16
N VAL A 67 7.87 5.85 13.20
CA VAL A 67 6.77 4.87 13.25
C VAL A 67 7.30 3.44 13.25
N LEU A 68 8.31 3.13 12.43
CA LEU A 68 8.95 1.81 12.41
C LEU A 68 9.64 1.47 13.74
N SER A 69 10.29 2.46 14.36
CA SER A 69 11.00 2.26 15.63
C SER A 69 10.02 1.94 16.75
N GLN A 70 8.90 2.68 16.83
CA GLN A 70 7.82 2.40 17.78
C GLN A 70 7.21 1.02 17.54
N PHE A 71 6.91 0.67 16.28
CA PHE A 71 6.34 -0.63 15.92
C PHE A 71 7.23 -1.80 16.37
N ARG A 72 8.55 -1.69 16.15
CA ARG A 72 9.52 -2.73 16.55
C ARG A 72 9.66 -2.91 18.07
N GLN A 73 9.32 -1.89 18.85
CA GLN A 73 9.34 -1.96 20.32
C GLN A 73 8.07 -2.61 20.90
N MET A 74 7.04 -2.84 20.08
CA MET A 74 5.81 -3.50 20.53
C MET A 74 6.03 -5.02 20.70
N PRO A 75 5.25 -5.71 21.56
CA PRO A 75 5.25 -7.17 21.61
C PRO A 75 4.89 -7.78 20.26
N GLU A 76 5.53 -8.91 19.90
CA GLU A 76 5.36 -9.58 18.60
C GLU A 76 3.90 -9.95 18.30
N MET A 77 3.13 -10.32 19.33
CA MET A 77 1.70 -10.60 19.18
C MET A 77 0.90 -9.38 18.70
N GLU A 78 1.23 -8.18 19.17
CA GLU A 78 0.57 -6.95 18.74
C GLU A 78 1.08 -6.50 17.36
N GLN A 79 2.36 -6.74 17.04
CA GLN A 79 2.90 -6.47 15.70
C GLN A 79 2.18 -7.28 14.61
N SER A 80 1.81 -8.53 14.90
CA SER A 80 1.25 -9.48 13.92
C SER A 80 -0.27 -9.54 13.88
N LYS A 81 -0.98 -9.07 14.93
CA LYS A 81 -2.43 -9.23 15.16
C LYS A 81 -3.33 -8.92 13.95
N LYS A 82 -2.95 -7.93 13.14
CA LYS A 82 -3.69 -7.51 11.92
C LYS A 82 -2.77 -7.38 10.70
N MET A 83 -1.60 -8.01 10.73
CA MET A 83 -0.64 -7.91 9.63
C MET A 83 -1.15 -8.66 8.41
N VAL A 84 -1.12 -7.99 7.25
CA VAL A 84 -1.34 -8.62 5.95
C VAL A 84 0.00 -8.59 5.22
N ASN A 85 0.55 -9.77 4.91
CA ASN A 85 1.78 -9.89 4.15
C ASN A 85 1.48 -10.10 2.65
N GLN A 86 2.51 -9.96 1.81
CA GLN A 86 2.34 -10.08 0.37
C GLN A 86 1.87 -11.49 -0.04
N GLU A 87 2.39 -12.53 0.60
CA GLU A 87 2.05 -13.91 0.27
C GLU A 87 0.56 -14.20 0.53
N SER A 88 0.06 -13.89 1.72
CA SER A 88 -1.34 -14.10 2.10
C SER A 88 -2.27 -13.25 1.26
N PHE A 89 -1.87 -12.02 0.95
CA PHE A 89 -2.60 -11.15 0.03
C PHE A 89 -2.69 -11.76 -1.39
N LEU A 90 -1.56 -12.21 -1.95
CA LEU A 90 -1.52 -12.80 -3.29
C LEU A 90 -2.34 -14.09 -3.36
N ARG A 91 -2.20 -14.98 -2.38
CA ARG A 91 -3.03 -16.20 -2.27
C ARG A 91 -4.52 -15.85 -2.29
N GLN A 92 -4.94 -14.84 -1.50
CA GLN A 92 -6.33 -14.38 -1.49
C GLN A 92 -6.77 -13.78 -2.83
N ARG A 93 -5.89 -13.06 -3.54
CA ARG A 93 -6.21 -12.48 -4.85
C ARG A 93 -6.33 -13.53 -5.95
N ILE A 94 -5.48 -14.56 -5.93
CA ILE A 94 -5.52 -15.68 -6.88
C ILE A 94 -6.85 -16.42 -6.74
N ALA A 95 -7.24 -16.79 -5.51
CA ALA A 95 -8.53 -17.44 -5.26
C ALA A 95 -9.71 -16.64 -5.82
N LYS A 96 -9.77 -15.33 -5.51
CA LYS A 96 -10.83 -14.42 -6.00
C LYS A 96 -10.83 -14.19 -7.51
N ALA A 97 -9.71 -14.44 -8.19
CA ALA A 97 -9.62 -14.30 -9.64
C ALA A 97 -10.17 -15.53 -10.37
N GLY A 98 -10.21 -16.70 -9.72
CA GLY A 98 -10.85 -17.92 -10.24
C GLY A 98 -12.37 -17.91 -10.13
N GLU A 99 -12.94 -17.06 -9.27
CA GLU A 99 -14.38 -16.89 -9.07
C GLU A 99 -15.04 -15.91 -10.08
N GLN A 100 -14.27 -15.32 -11.01
CA GLN A 100 -14.72 -14.27 -11.96
C GLN A 100 -14.66 -14.68 -13.41
#